data_AF-A0A9D6A0L9-F1
#
_entry.id   AF-A0A9D6A0L9-F1
#
_cell.length_a   1.000
_cell.length_b   1.000
_cell.length_c   1.000
_cell.angle_alpha   90.00
_cell.angle_beta   90.00
_cell.angle_gamma   90.00
#
_symmetry.space_group_name_H-M   'P 1'
#
loop_
_entity.id
_entity.type
_entity.pdbx_description
1 polymer ?
#
loop_
_entity_poly.entity_id
_entity_poly.type
_entity_poly.pdbx_seq_one_letter_code
_entity_poly.pdbx_strand_id
1 'polypeptide(L)'
;MVSDKYRNFLTTLGLKYNLTNEVTVALDTRYINQNFNTNYNSLQNGALLQNYKDGENTKGATLNLTYETQAQTLIVGSEYDGGQSNANTFITGNKSLIKSAVFANDSIKNLIKNVYITPGVRFDYVNTGGNFVSPSLG
;
A
#
# COMPACT_ATOMS: atom_id res chain seq x y z
N MET A 1 -9.92 21.20 -28.36
CA MET A 1 -8.75 21.54 -27.50
C MET A 1 -8.90 20.79 -26.19
N VAL A 2 -7.84 20.15 -25.70
CA VAL A 2 -7.85 19.40 -24.43
C VAL A 2 -7.16 20.25 -23.37
N SER A 3 -7.73 20.30 -22.16
CA SER A 3 -7.11 20.95 -21.00
C SER A 3 -7.11 19.98 -19.83
N ASP A 4 -5.92 19.69 -19.33
CA ASP A 4 -5.70 18.76 -18.23
C ASP A 4 -5.24 19.49 -16.97
N LYS A 5 -5.81 19.11 -15.83
CA LYS A 5 -5.37 19.56 -14.51
C LYS A 5 -5.16 18.34 -13.63
N TYR A 6 -3.91 18.12 -13.24
CA TYR A 6 -3.51 17.07 -12.32
C TYR A 6 -2.98 17.67 -11.03
N ARG A 7 -3.41 17.12 -9.88
CA ARG A 7 -2.86 17.43 -8.57
C ARG A 7 -2.59 16.13 -7.84
N ASN A 8 -1.41 16.02 -7.26
CA ASN A 8 -1.01 14.88 -6.45
C ASN A 8 -0.40 15.39 -5.15
N PHE A 9 -0.81 14.78 -4.04
CA PHE A 9 -0.20 14.95 -2.74
C PHE A 9 0.11 13.57 -2.18
N LEU A 10 1.38 13.34 -1.87
CA LEU A 10 1.88 12.11 -1.25
C LEU A 10 2.68 12.51 -0.01
N THR A 11 2.38 11.87 1.11
CA THR A 11 3.16 12.03 2.33
C THR A 11 3.34 10.68 3.01
N THR A 12 4.50 10.51 3.62
CA THR A 12 4.85 9.35 4.44
C THR A 12 5.42 9.83 5.77
N LEU A 13 5.13 9.07 6.83
CA LEU A 13 5.69 9.29 8.16
C LEU A 13 6.08 7.94 8.73
N GLY A 14 7.36 7.80 9.07
CA GLY A 14 7.93 6.60 9.67
C GLY A 14 8.43 6.89 11.09
N LEU A 15 8.14 5.99 12.01
CA LEU A 15 8.63 6.00 13.39
C LEU A 15 9.32 4.67 13.65
N LYS A 16 10.55 4.72 14.16
CA LYS A 16 11.33 3.54 14.52
C LYS A 16 11.81 3.66 15.95
N TYR A 17 11.63 2.60 16.73
CA TYR A 17 12.01 2.54 18.13
C TYR A 17 12.67 1.22 18.46
N ASN A 18 13.87 1.27 19.05
CA ASN A 18 14.58 0.09 19.53
C ASN A 18 14.13 -0.19 20.97
N LEU A 19 13.36 -1.25 21.18
CA LEU A 19 12.92 -1.69 22.51
C LEU A 19 14.10 -2.29 23.29
N THR A 20 14.94 -3.07 22.60
CA THR A 20 16.21 -3.62 23.10
C THR A 20 17.28 -3.54 22.01
N ASN A 21 18.44 -4.16 22.22
CA ASN A 21 19.47 -4.26 21.17
C ASN A 21 19.05 -5.19 20.02
N GLU A 22 18.13 -6.12 20.29
CA GLU A 22 17.66 -7.16 19.38
C GLU A 22 16.24 -6.88 18.87
N VAL A 23 15.42 -6.13 19.63
CA VAL A 23 14.01 -5.90 19.30
C VAL A 23 13.79 -4.46 18.85
N THR A 24 13.23 -4.32 17.64
CA THR A 24 12.87 -3.05 17.02
C THR A 24 11.39 -3.06 16.66
N VAL A 25 10.71 -1.93 16.90
CA VAL A 25 9.36 -1.66 16.39
C VAL A 25 9.44 -0.54 15.37
N ALA A 26 8.74 -0.69 14.25
CA ALA A 26 8.61 0.34 13.22
C ALA A 26 7.13 0.53 12.85
N LEU A 27 6.70 1.78 12.76
CA LEU A 27 5.39 2.18 12.27
C LEU A 27 5.59 3.12 11.09
N ASP A 28 5.08 2.74 9.93
CA ASP A 28 5.06 3.57 8.73
C ASP A 28 3.62 3.90 8.38
N THR A 29 3.35 5.15 8.05
CA THR A 29 2.03 5.60 7.58
C THR A 29 2.18 6.37 6.28
N ARG A 30 1.18 6.28 5.42
CA ARG A 30 1.14 6.99 4.14
C ARG A 30 -0.23 7.57 3.87
N TYR A 31 -0.23 8.68 3.16
CA TYR A 31 -1.44 9.30 2.64
C TYR A 31 -1.20 9.80 1.22
N ILE A 32 -2.15 9.50 0.34
CA ILE A 32 -2.14 9.82 -1.08
C ILE A 32 -3.47 10.52 -1.39
N ASN A 33 -3.40 11.66 -2.05
CA ASN A 33 -4.57 12.36 -2.58
C ASN A 33 -4.27 12.79 -4.02
N GLN A 34 -4.98 12.20 -4.97
CA GLN A 34 -4.85 12.50 -6.38
C GLN A 34 -6.17 13.06 -6.90
N ASN A 35 -6.08 14.10 -7.71
CA ASN A 35 -7.22 14.62 -8.45
C ASN A 35 -6.81 14.85 -9.89
N PHE A 36 -7.60 14.31 -10.79
CA PHE A 36 -7.44 14.43 -12.22
C PHE A 36 -8.72 15.03 -12.81
N ASN A 37 -8.55 16.07 -13.63
CA ASN A 37 -9.64 16.71 -14.34
C ASN A 37 -9.23 16.98 -15.79
N THR A 38 -9.97 16.41 -16.73
CA THR A 38 -9.75 16.60 -18.17
C THR A 38 -11.00 17.16 -18.83
N ASN A 39 -10.82 18.24 -19.57
CA ASN A 39 -11.84 18.86 -20.39
C ASN A 39 -11.59 18.57 -21.87
N TYR A 40 -12.59 18.00 -22.54
CA TYR A 40 -12.63 17.89 -23.99
C TYR A 40 -13.51 19.01 -24.55
N ASN A 41 -12.92 19.93 -25.30
CA ASN A 41 -13.64 21.04 -25.93
C ASN A 41 -13.71 20.87 -27.46
N SER A 42 -14.85 21.25 -28.04
CA SER A 42 -15.11 21.35 -29.47
C SER A 42 -14.06 22.21 -30.17
N LEU A 43 -13.59 21.75 -31.32
CA LEU A 43 -12.63 22.49 -32.15
C LEU A 43 -13.28 23.68 -32.87
N GLN A 44 -14.59 23.63 -33.13
CA GLN A 44 -15.28 24.63 -33.95
C GLN A 44 -15.66 25.89 -33.16
N ASN A 45 -16.02 25.76 -31.89
CA ASN A 45 -16.53 26.88 -31.07
C ASN A 45 -15.99 26.90 -29.63
N GLY A 46 -15.09 25.99 -29.26
CA GLY A 46 -14.54 25.90 -27.90
C GLY A 46 -15.52 25.39 -26.84
N ALA A 47 -16.73 24.95 -27.22
CA ALA A 47 -17.71 24.44 -26.26
C ALA A 47 -17.23 23.15 -25.58
N LEU A 48 -17.48 23.00 -24.27
CA LEU A 48 -17.16 21.79 -23.52
C LEU A 48 -18.04 20.63 -24.01
N LEU A 49 -17.41 19.57 -24.53
CA LEU A 49 -18.07 18.34 -24.96
C LEU A 49 -18.16 17.34 -23.80
N GLN A 50 -17.07 17.21 -23.05
CA GLN A 50 -16.98 16.24 -21.97
C GLN A 50 -16.00 16.71 -20.91
N ASN A 51 -16.32 16.40 -19.66
CA ASN A 51 -15.47 16.64 -18.51
C ASN A 51 -15.29 15.32 -17.76
N TYR A 52 -14.06 14.89 -17.57
CA TYR A 52 -13.71 13.72 -16.77
C TYR A 52 -13.12 14.20 -15.45
N LYS A 53 -13.69 13.73 -14.34
CA LYS A 53 -13.15 13.99 -12.99
C LYS A 53 -12.91 12.65 -12.33
N ASP A 54 -11.68 12.47 -11.88
CA ASP A 54 -11.27 11.35 -11.05
C ASP A 54 -10.58 11.88 -9.80
N GLY A 55 -10.93 11.34 -8.65
CA GLY A 55 -10.35 11.66 -7.37
C GLY A 55 -10.04 10.38 -6.61
N GLU A 56 -8.79 10.20 -6.22
CA GLU A 56 -8.35 9.08 -5.40
C GLU A 56 -7.82 9.61 -4.05
N ASN A 57 -8.24 8.96 -2.97
CA ASN A 57 -7.67 9.17 -1.66
C ASN A 57 -7.35 7.81 -1.05
N THR A 58 -6.07 7.59 -0.78
CA THR A 58 -5.56 6.34 -0.22
C THR A 58 -4.76 6.63 1.04
N LYS A 59 -5.00 5.87 2.09
CA LYS A 59 -4.28 5.93 3.36
C LYS A 59 -3.82 4.52 3.72
N GLY A 60 -2.60 4.42 4.22
CA GLY A 60 -2.02 3.15 4.60
C GLY A 60 -1.19 3.25 5.86
N ALA A 61 -1.04 2.11 6.53
CA ALA A 61 -0.18 1.96 7.68
C ALA A 61 0.44 0.56 7.72
N THR A 62 1.69 0.48 8.14
CA THR A 62 2.44 -0.76 8.35
C THR A 62 3.06 -0.72 9.73
N LEU A 63 2.82 -1.75 10.52
CA LEU A 63 3.44 -1.94 11.83
C LEU A 63 4.29 -3.20 11.78
N ASN A 64 5.57 -3.08 12.08
CA ASN A 64 6.53 -4.18 12.08
C ASN A 64 7.20 -4.30 13.44
N LEU A 65 7.37 -5.54 13.89
CA LEU A 65 8.25 -5.92 14.98
C LEU A 65 9.35 -6.81 14.43
N THR A 66 10.59 -6.40 14.62
CA THR A 66 11.79 -7.13 14.20
C THR A 66 12.53 -7.60 15.43
N TYR A 67 12.78 -8.90 15.50
CA TYR A 67 13.70 -9.52 16.45
C TYR A 67 14.93 -10.01 15.67
N GLU A 68 16.10 -9.46 15.96
CA GLU A 68 17.33 -9.77 15.25
C GLU A 68 18.43 -10.22 16.21
N THR A 69 19.06 -11.34 15.87
CA THR A 69 20.26 -11.88 16.49
C THR A 69 21.32 -12.16 15.41
N GLN A 70 22.49 -12.64 15.83
CA GLN A 70 23.54 -13.07 14.90
C GLN A 70 23.12 -14.27 14.03
N ALA A 71 22.22 -15.13 14.54
CA ALA A 71 21.83 -16.38 13.88
C ALA A 71 20.44 -16.31 13.21
N GLN A 72 19.60 -15.35 13.59
CA GLN A 72 18.19 -15.34 13.20
C GLN A 72 17.64 -13.92 13.11
N THR A 73 16.77 -13.68 12.13
CA THR A 73 15.97 -12.45 12.04
C THR A 73 14.51 -12.83 11.85
N LEU A 74 13.67 -12.56 12.85
CA LEU A 74 12.23 -12.74 12.80
C LEU A 74 11.55 -11.38 12.61
N ILE A 75 10.68 -11.29 11.62
CA ILE A 75 9.85 -10.10 11.37
C ILE A 75 8.40 -10.53 11.40
N VAL A 76 7.61 -9.90 12.27
CA VAL A 76 6.15 -10.03 12.28
C VAL A 76 5.57 -8.65 12.03
N GLY A 77 4.57 -8.56 11.17
CA GLY A 77 3.98 -7.28 10.83
C GLY A 77 2.52 -7.35 10.42
N SER A 78 1.90 -6.18 10.40
CA SER A 78 0.57 -5.96 9.88
C SER A 78 0.56 -4.76 8.94
N GLU A 79 -0.29 -4.85 7.93
CA GLU A 79 -0.48 -3.80 6.93
C GLU A 79 -1.96 -3.48 6.81
N TYR A 80 -2.25 -2.22 6.55
CA TYR A 80 -3.57 -1.73 6.21
C TYR A 80 -3.44 -0.72 5.08
N ASP A 81 -4.32 -0.83 4.08
CA ASP A 81 -4.53 0.17 3.04
C ASP A 81 -6.02 0.34 2.81
N GLY A 82 -6.49 1.58 2.92
CA GLY A 82 -7.86 1.96 2.61
C GLY A 82 -7.86 3.09 1.60
N GLY A 83 -8.58 2.90 0.50
CA GLY A 83 -8.68 3.88 -0.58
C GLY A 83 -10.11 4.06 -1.07
N GLN A 84 -10.42 5.29 -1.47
CA GLN A 84 -11.64 5.63 -2.20
C GLN A 84 -11.27 6.26 -3.53
N SER A 85 -11.92 5.83 -4.60
CA SER A 85 -11.83 6.44 -5.91
C SER A 85 -13.23 6.88 -6.34
N ASN A 86 -13.33 8.14 -6.73
CA ASN A 86 -14.55 8.77 -7.20
C ASN A 86 -14.30 9.24 -8.63
N ALA A 87 -14.84 8.50 -9.59
CA ALA A 87 -14.75 8.84 -11.00
C ALA A 87 -16.15 8.99 -11.57
N ASN A 88 -16.39 10.06 -12.32
CA ASN A 88 -17.67 10.24 -13.02
C ASN A 88 -17.91 9.22 -14.14
N THR A 89 -16.93 8.35 -14.42
CA THR A 89 -17.04 7.18 -15.31
C THR A 89 -17.55 5.92 -14.60
N PHE A 90 -17.57 5.89 -13.26
CA PHE A 90 -18.14 4.76 -12.53
C PHE A 90 -19.67 4.82 -12.54
N ILE A 91 -20.32 3.69 -12.87
CA ILE A 91 -21.79 3.56 -12.89
C ILE A 91 -22.41 3.95 -11.54
N THR A 92 -21.70 3.69 -10.43
CA THR A 92 -22.13 4.01 -9.06
C THR A 92 -21.33 5.14 -8.40
N GLY A 93 -20.56 5.92 -9.18
CA GLY A 93 -19.85 7.14 -8.74
C GLY A 93 -18.64 6.93 -7.83
N ASN A 94 -18.71 6.03 -6.85
CA ASN A 94 -17.67 5.81 -5.84
C ASN A 94 -17.29 4.33 -5.73
N LYS A 95 -16.00 4.03 -5.65
CA LYS A 95 -15.46 2.70 -5.33
C LYS A 95 -14.54 2.78 -4.11
N SER A 96 -14.60 1.76 -3.26
CA SER A 96 -13.75 1.64 -2.07
C SER A 96 -12.97 0.34 -2.11
N LEU A 97 -11.67 0.42 -1.86
CA LEU A 97 -10.76 -0.71 -1.76
C LEU A 97 -10.12 -0.71 -0.38
N ILE A 98 -10.33 -1.79 0.36
CA ILE A 98 -9.72 -2.00 1.67
C ILE A 98 -8.91 -3.29 1.59
N LYS A 99 -7.63 -3.17 1.94
CA LYS A 99 -6.69 -4.28 2.07
C LYS A 99 -6.12 -4.26 3.48
N SER A 100 -5.97 -5.43 4.07
CA SER A 100 -5.20 -5.59 5.30
C SER A 100 -4.47 -6.90 5.27
N ALA A 101 -3.29 -6.95 5.86
CA ALA A 101 -2.51 -8.17 5.93
C ALA A 101 -1.86 -8.35 7.30
N VAL A 102 -1.56 -9.60 7.63
CA VAL A 102 -0.64 -9.95 8.70
C VAL A 102 0.38 -10.93 8.12
N PHE A 103 1.64 -10.78 8.52
CA PHE A 103 2.71 -11.62 7.99
C PHE A 103 3.77 -11.92 9.04
N ALA A 104 4.49 -13.01 8.80
CA ALA A 104 5.66 -13.40 9.56
C ALA A 104 6.72 -13.94 8.58
N ASN A 105 7.98 -13.51 8.76
CA ASN A 105 9.14 -14.03 8.04
C ASN A 105 10.23 -14.35 9.05
N ASP A 106 10.84 -15.53 8.93
CA ASP A 106 11.92 -15.96 9.82
C ASP A 106 13.15 -16.34 9.00
N SER A 107 14.18 -15.51 9.02
CA SER A 107 15.44 -15.76 8.33
C SER A 107 16.43 -16.43 9.27
N ILE A 108 16.76 -17.69 9.01
CA ILE A 108 17.78 -18.45 9.73
C ILE A 108 19.11 -18.34 8.97
N LYS A 109 20.11 -17.82 9.67
CA LYS A 109 21.46 -17.58 9.15
C LYS A 109 22.36 -18.77 9.49
N ASN A 110 23.21 -19.19 8.55
CA ASN A 110 24.21 -20.24 8.74
C ASN A 110 23.65 -21.62 9.14
N LEU A 111 22.49 -22.03 8.60
CA LEU A 111 21.92 -23.37 8.85
C LEU A 111 22.93 -24.48 8.50
N ILE A 112 23.60 -24.30 7.37
CA ILE A 112 24.85 -24.93 6.96
C ILE A 112 25.75 -23.76 6.54
N LYS A 113 27.07 -23.81 6.71
CA LYS A 113 27.99 -22.68 6.44
C LYS A 113 27.63 -21.95 5.13
N ASN A 114 27.28 -20.66 5.23
CA ASN A 114 26.85 -19.78 4.13
C ASN A 114 25.48 -20.10 3.49
N VAL A 115 24.66 -20.93 4.13
CA VAL A 115 23.27 -21.19 3.73
C VAL A 115 22.34 -20.39 4.63
N TYR A 116 21.40 -19.71 3.99
CA TYR A 116 20.37 -18.91 4.61
C TYR A 116 19.03 -19.42 4.11
N ILE A 117 18.05 -19.52 4.99
CA ILE A 117 16.70 -19.93 4.63
C ILE A 117 15.71 -18.96 5.28
N THR A 118 14.70 -18.53 4.53
CA THR A 118 13.66 -17.63 5.01
C THR A 118 12.26 -18.17 4.69
N PRO A 119 11.66 -19.02 5.55
CA PRO A 119 10.23 -19.25 5.50
C PRO A 119 9.46 -17.97 5.80
N GLY A 120 8.34 -17.81 5.11
CA GLY A 120 7.39 -16.74 5.33
C GLY A 120 5.96 -17.21 5.17
N VAL A 121 5.05 -16.52 5.84
CA VAL A 121 3.61 -16.69 5.64
C VAL A 121 2.94 -15.34 5.75
N ARG A 122 1.94 -15.12 4.90
CA ARG A 122 1.14 -13.91 4.88
C ARG A 122 -0.33 -14.26 4.72
N PHE A 123 -1.18 -13.60 5.48
CA PHE A 123 -2.63 -13.61 5.29
C PHE A 123 -3.05 -12.24 4.81
N ASP A 124 -3.77 -12.19 3.69
CA ASP A 124 -4.30 -10.97 3.09
C ASP A 124 -5.83 -11.02 3.11
N TYR A 125 -6.45 -9.91 3.47
CA TYR A 125 -7.87 -9.61 3.33
C TYR A 125 -8.04 -8.50 2.30
N VAL A 126 -8.91 -8.69 1.31
CA VAL A 126 -9.30 -7.66 0.35
C VAL A 126 -10.83 -7.63 0.21
N ASN A 127 -11.45 -6.48 0.47
CA ASN A 127 -12.91 -6.36 0.48
C ASN A 127 -13.58 -6.72 -0.86
N THR A 128 -12.86 -6.63 -1.99
CA THR A 128 -13.36 -6.99 -3.32
C THR A 128 -12.93 -8.38 -3.80
N GLY A 129 -11.94 -9.00 -3.17
CA GLY A 129 -11.27 -10.21 -3.67
C GLY A 129 -11.31 -11.40 -2.71
N GLY A 130 -11.80 -11.21 -1.49
CA GLY A 130 -11.79 -12.23 -0.44
C GLY A 130 -10.44 -12.32 0.26
N ASN A 131 -10.24 -13.43 0.97
CA ASN A 131 -9.07 -13.66 1.82
C ASN A 131 -8.19 -14.75 1.22
N PHE A 132 -6.88 -14.61 1.37
CA PHE A 132 -5.95 -15.65 0.95
C PHE A 132 -4.74 -15.74 1.87
N VAL A 133 -4.12 -16.93 1.89
CA VAL A 133 -2.87 -17.21 2.61
C VAL A 133 -1.79 -17.51 1.59
N SER A 134 -0.65 -16.86 1.72
CA SER A 134 0.51 -17.02 0.85
C SER A 134 1.71 -17.49 1.67
N PRO A 135 2.06 -18.79 1.63
CA PRO A 135 3.34 -19.26 2.13
C PRO A 135 4.46 -18.90 1.15
N SER A 136 5.66 -18.67 1.66
CA SER A 136 6.87 -18.41 0.87
C SER A 136 8.10 -19.06 1.50
N LEU A 137 9.10 -19.36 0.68
CA LEU A 137 10.41 -19.85 1.10
C LEU A 137 11.47 -19.19 0.22
N GLY A 138 12.45 -18.54 0.85
CA GLY A 138 13.60 -17.91 0.18
C GLY A 138 14.93 -18.44 0.70
#